data_AF-A0A6P6E9Z3-F1
#
_entry.id   AF-A0A6P6E9Z3-F1
#
_cell.length_a   1.000
_cell.length_b   1.000
_cell.length_c   1.000
_cell.angle_alpha   90.00
_cell.angle_beta   90.00
_cell.angle_gamma   90.00
#
_symmetry.space_group_name_H-M   'P 1'
#
loop_
_entity.id
_entity.type
_entity.pdbx_description
1 polymer ?
#
loop_
_entity_poly.entity_id
_entity_poly.type
_entity_poly.pdbx_seq_one_letter_code
_entity_poly.pdbx_strand_id
1 'polypeptide(L)' 'MAPGPQGSDAESKTGRGQCLKGIRYHGRGRFGIMEKVYCHYFVKLVEGPPPAPEPRKTAMEHAKEYVQQLRSRTIIHTL' A
#
# COMPACT_ATOMS: atom_id res chain seq x y z
N MET A 1 -23.54 6.11 -7.02
CA MET A 1 -22.49 5.46 -6.21
C MET A 1 -21.79 4.47 -7.14
N ALA A 2 -20.68 4.88 -7.76
CA ALA A 2 -19.99 4.03 -8.74
C ALA A 2 -19.38 2.83 -8.02
N PRO A 3 -19.51 1.60 -8.54
CA PRO A 3 -18.81 0.45 -7.99
C PRO A 3 -17.31 0.72 -8.07
N GLY A 4 -16.61 0.60 -6.94
CA GLY A 4 -15.15 0.72 -6.88
C GLY A 4 -14.48 -0.31 -7.81
N PRO A 5 -13.20 -0.11 -8.17
CA PRO A 5 -12.52 -0.97 -9.13
C PRO A 5 -12.58 -2.42 -8.64
N GLN A 6 -13.24 -3.28 -9.43
CA GLN A 6 -13.22 -4.72 -9.19
C GLN A 6 -11.78 -5.19 -9.44
N GLY A 7 -11.03 -5.43 -8.36
CA GLY A 7 -9.62 -5.79 -8.43
C GLY A 7 -9.43 -7.10 -9.19
N SER A 8 -8.75 -7.03 -10.33
CA SER A 8 -8.39 -8.15 -11.19
C SER A 8 -7.28 -9.03 -10.62
N ASP A 9 -6.57 -8.56 -9.59
CA ASP A 9 -5.33 -9.17 -9.13
C ASP A 9 -5.51 -9.94 -7.81
N ALA A 10 -4.63 -10.93 -7.62
CA ALA A 10 -4.48 -11.62 -6.35
C ALA A 10 -3.86 -10.68 -5.30
N GLU A 11 -4.34 -10.74 -4.07
CA GLU A 11 -3.91 -9.84 -3.00
C GLU A 11 -3.52 -10.62 -1.74
N SER A 12 -2.42 -10.20 -1.12
CA SER A 12 -2.04 -10.65 0.22
C SER A 12 -1.89 -9.43 1.12
N LYS A 13 -2.63 -9.38 2.23
CA LYS A 13 -2.61 -8.24 3.17
C LYS A 13 -2.51 -8.73 4.61
N THR A 14 -1.89 -7.93 5.46
CA THR A 14 -1.81 -8.18 6.90
C THR A 14 -2.52 -7.06 7.67
N GLY A 15 -3.18 -7.43 8.75
CA GLY A 15 -3.89 -6.49 9.63
C GLY A 15 -3.51 -6.68 11.09
N ARG A 16 -3.49 -5.59 11.85
CA ARG A 16 -3.32 -5.64 13.31
C ARG A 16 -4.57 -6.25 13.93
N GLY A 17 -4.40 -7.32 14.70
CA GLY A 17 -5.46 -7.94 15.48
C GLY A 17 -5.62 -7.30 16.86
N GLN A 18 -6.58 -7.81 17.63
CA GLN A 18 -6.77 -7.38 19.01
C GLN A 18 -5.49 -7.58 19.82
N CYS A 19 -5.02 -6.56 20.53
CA CYS A 19 -3.80 -6.63 21.34
C CYS A 19 -4.17 -6.61 22.81
N LEU A 20 -3.66 -7.58 23.59
CA LEU A 20 -3.88 -7.62 25.04
C LEU A 20 -2.75 -6.85 25.74
N LYS A 21 -3.11 -6.01 26.72
CA LYS A 21 -2.11 -5.30 27.53
C LYS A 21 -1.75 -6.11 28.77
N GLY A 22 -0.47 -6.13 29.10
CA GLY A 22 0.10 -6.72 30.31
C GLY A 22 1.14 -5.80 30.92
N ILE A 23 1.64 -6.16 32.09
CA ILE A 23 2.67 -5.39 32.80
C ILE A 23 3.97 -6.17 32.78
N ARG A 24 5.06 -5.52 32.34
CA ARG A 24 6.43 -6.03 32.47
C ARG A 24 7.08 -5.39 33.69
N TYR A 25 7.32 -6.17 34.73
CA TYR A 25 7.97 -5.68 35.94
C TYR A 25 9.47 -5.48 35.70
N HIS A 26 9.99 -4.38 36.24
CA HIS A 26 11.40 -4.03 36.25
C HIS A 26 11.86 -3.75 37.68
N GLY A 27 13.17 -3.77 37.91
CA GLY A 27 13.74 -3.38 39.21
C GLY A 27 13.43 -1.92 39.58
N ARG A 28 13.64 -1.58 40.85
CA ARG A 28 13.40 -0.23 41.41
C ARG A 28 11.94 0.26 41.28
N GLY A 29 10.97 -0.65 41.37
CA GLY A 29 9.54 -0.32 41.33
C GLY A 29 9.05 0.21 39.98
N ARG A 30 9.82 0.02 38.90
CA ARG A 30 9.43 0.44 37.54
C ARG A 30 8.67 -0.67 36.82
N PHE A 31 7.79 -0.29 35.91
CA PHE A 31 7.10 -1.24 35.03
C PHE A 31 6.92 -0.68 33.63
N GLY A 32 6.87 -1.57 32.65
CA GLY A 32 6.52 -1.25 31.26
C GLY A 32 5.16 -1.85 30.89
N ILE A 33 4.44 -1.22 29.97
CA ILE A 33 3.23 -1.77 29.39
C ILE A 33 3.65 -2.70 28.25
N MET A 34 3.33 -3.99 28.38
CA MET A 34 3.56 -5.00 27.35
C MET A 34 2.28 -5.17 26.53
N GLU A 35 2.40 -5.34 25.22
CA GLU A 35 1.28 -5.73 24.37
C GLU A 35 1.52 -7.14 23.82
N LYS A 36 0.61 -8.08 24.07
CA LYS A 36 0.52 -9.33 23.30
C LYS A 36 -0.14 -9.00 21.98
N VAL A 37 0.67 -8.86 20.94
CA VAL A 37 0.23 -8.45 19.61
C VAL A 37 -0.26 -9.67 18.83
N TYR A 38 -1.45 -9.57 18.27
CA TYR A 38 -2.00 -10.54 17.33
C TYR A 38 -2.10 -9.90 15.95
N CYS A 39 -2.03 -10.72 14.89
CA CYS A 39 -2.19 -10.27 13.52
C CYS A 39 -3.11 -11.20 12.74
N HIS A 40 -3.73 -10.63 11.70
CA HIS A 40 -4.54 -11.37 10.74
C HIS A 40 -3.85 -11.35 9.38
N TYR A 41 -3.94 -12.47 8.67
CA TYR A 41 -3.42 -12.63 7.32
C TYR A 41 -4.59 -12.88 6.37
N PHE A 42 -4.74 -12.02 5.36
CA PHE A 42 -5.83 -12.06 4.39
C PHE A 42 -5.27 -12.37 3.01
N VAL A 43 -5.92 -13.32 2.32
CA VAL A 43 -5.55 -13.73 0.97
C VAL A 43 -6.77 -13.67 0.07
N LYS A 44 -6.61 -13.05 -1.08
CA LYS A 44 -7.54 -13.12 -2.21
C LYS A 44 -6.84 -13.84 -3.35
N LEU A 45 -7.34 -15.02 -3.69
CA LEU A 45 -6.85 -15.79 -4.83
C LEU A 45 -7.69 -15.45 -6.07
N VAL A 46 -7.04 -15.44 -7.22
CA VAL A 46 -7.69 -15.26 -8.54
C VAL A 46 -7.31 -16.46 -9.38
N GLU A 47 -8.29 -17.07 -10.04
CA GLU A 47 -8.06 -18.20 -10.93
C GLU A 47 -7.39 -17.75 -12.22
N GLY A 48 -6.38 -18.52 -12.68
CA GLY A 48 -5.66 -18.26 -13.92
C GLY A 48 -4.15 -18.14 -13.73
N PRO A 49 -3.38 -18.06 -14.84
CA PRO A 49 -1.95 -17.77 -14.77
C PRO A 49 -1.72 -16.35 -14.21
N PRO A 50 -0.63 -16.12 -13.48
CA PRO A 50 -0.33 -14.80 -12.95
C PRO A 50 -0.14 -13.77 -14.07
N PRO A 51 -0.58 -12.52 -13.89
CA PRO A 51 -0.36 -11.47 -14.87
C PRO A 51 1.14 -11.23 -15.09
N ALA A 52 1.51 -10.88 -16.33
CA ALA A 52 2.88 -10.53 -16.64
C ALA A 52 3.29 -9.26 -15.86
N PRO A 53 4.53 -9.19 -15.35
CA PRO A 53 5.00 -7.98 -14.66
C PRO A 53 5.02 -6.80 -15.62
N GLU A 54 4.68 -5.61 -15.10
CA GLU A 54 4.76 -4.38 -15.89
C GLU A 54 6.19 -4.19 -16.42
N PRO A 55 6.37 -3.97 -17.74
CA PRO A 55 7.69 -3.74 -18.29
C PRO A 55 8.28 -2.46 -17.71
N ARG A 56 9.60 -2.45 -17.51
CA ARG A 56 10.30 -1.23 -17.08
C ARG A 56 10.12 -0.15 -18.14
N LYS A 57 9.79 1.06 -17.70
CA LYS A 57 9.65 2.21 -18.60
C LYS A 57 10.92 2.39 -19.44
N THR A 58 10.73 2.54 -20.75
CA THR A 58 11.83 2.77 -21.69
C THR A 58 12.23 4.25 -21.71
N ALA A 59 13.46 4.57 -22.16
CA ALA A 59 13.91 5.96 -22.30
C ALA A 59 12.99 6.78 -23.23
N MET A 60 12.39 6.13 -24.24
CA MET A 60 11.42 6.75 -25.14
C MET A 60 10.10 7.09 -24.44
N GLU A 61 9.61 6.22 -23.55
CA GLU A 61 8.42 6.51 -22.74
C GLU A 61 8.67 7.67 -21.80
N HIS A 62 9.85 7.73 -21.17
CA HIS A 62 10.25 8.86 -20.34
C HIS A 62 10.29 10.17 -21.14
N ALA A 63 10.86 10.16 -22.35
CA ALA A 63 10.89 11.32 -23.22
C ALA A 63 9.47 11.78 -23.63
N LYS A 64 8.57 10.83 -23.96
CA LYS A 64 7.17 11.13 -24.26
C LYS A 64 6.44 11.73 -23.07
N GLU A 65 6.62 11.15 -21.88
CA GLU A 65 6.02 11.64 -20.62
C GLU A 65 6.50 13.07 -20.30
N TYR A 66 7.80 13.34 -20.49
CA TYR A 66 8.37 14.67 -20.31
C TYR A 66 7.80 15.71 -21.28
N VAL A 67 7.73 15.37 -22.58
CA VAL A 67 7.11 16.26 -23.59
C VAL A 67 5.63 16.49 -23.29
N GLN A 68 4.92 15.46 -22.84
CA GLN A 68 3.51 15.57 -22.46
C GLN A 68 3.32 16.54 -21.29
N GLN A 69 4.15 16.45 -20.24
CA GLN A 69 4.13 17.38 -19.10
C GLN A 69 4.37 18.83 -19.53
N LEU A 70 5.32 19.05 -20.46
CA LEU A 70 5.60 20.37 -21.01
C LEU A 70 4.43 20.94 -21.85
N ARG A 71 3.66 20.09 -22.52
CA ARG A 71 2.48 20.48 -23.31
C ARG A 71 1.26 20.76 -22.44
N SER A 72 1.09 20.03 -21.34
CA SER A 72 -0.06 20.17 -20.44
C SER A 72 0.02 21.37 -19.50
N ARG A 73 1.15 22.10 -19.47
CA ARG A 73 1.29 23.27 -18.58
C ARG A 73 0.39 24.42 -19.05
N THR A 74 -0.42 24.94 -18.13
CA THR A 74 -1.25 26.13 -18.32
C THR A 74 -0.68 27.30 -17.52
N ILE A 75 -1.10 28.52 -17.84
CA ILE A 75 -0.67 29.70 -17.10
C ILE A 75 -1.36 29.67 -15.73
N ILE A 76 -0.56 29.52 -14.67
CA ILE A 76 -1.05 29.50 -13.30
C ILE A 76 -1.22 30.98 -12.90
N HIS A 77 -2.45 31.42 -12.62
CA HIS A 77 -2.87 32.79 -12.25
C HIS A 77 -3.32 33.75 -13.37
N THR A 78 -3.76 33.25 -14.53
CA THR A 78 -4.52 34.07 -15.51
C THR A 78 -5.67 33.28 -16.12
N LEU A 79 -6.69 33.98 -16.64
CA LEU A 79 -7.78 33.38 -17.44
C LEU A 79 -7.31 33.08 -18.87
#